data_AF-A0A9P6X919-F1
#
_entry.id   AF-A0A9P6X919-F1
#
_cell.length_a   1.000
_cell.length_b   1.000
_cell.length_c   1.000
_cell.angle_alpha   90.00
_cell.angle_beta   90.00
_cell.angle_gamma   90.00
#
_symmetry.space_group_name_H-M   'P 1'
#
loop_
_entity.id
_entity.type
_entity.pdbx_description
1 polymer ?
#
loop_
_entity_poly.entity_id
_entity_poly.type
_entity_poly.pdbx_seq_one_letter_code
_entity_poly.pdbx_strand_id
1 'polypeptide(L)' 'MVKAVKGVLLECDSTVKQIVLNLNKRGNFVIEDLGETHLFIEASWVDQLKYELDKILDENSYTISVEEKESKKN' A
#
# COMPACT_ATOMS: atom_id res chain seq x y z
N MET A 1 8.66 -24.79 -19.20
CA MET A 1 7.76 -24.04 -20.12
C MET A 1 7.70 -22.61 -19.61
N VAL A 2 8.00 -21.62 -20.44
CA VAL A 2 8.10 -20.21 -20.00
C VAL A 2 6.72 -19.56 -20.11
N LYS A 3 6.29 -18.83 -19.08
CA LYS A 3 5.08 -17.99 -19.10
C LYS A 3 5.49 -16.53 -18.97
N ALA A 4 4.96 -15.69 -19.85
CA ALA A 4 5.12 -14.24 -19.79
C ALA A 4 3.75 -13.60 -19.52
N VAL A 5 3.68 -12.75 -18.50
CA VAL A 5 2.47 -12.03 -18.08
C VAL A 5 2.77 -10.53 -18.13
N LYS A 6 1.84 -9.74 -18.64
CA LYS A 6 1.96 -8.28 -18.64
C LYS A 6 1.51 -7.74 -17.28
N GLY A 7 2.27 -6.81 -16.71
CA GLY A 7 1.97 -6.19 -15.43
C GLY A 7 2.97 -5.08 -15.13
N VAL A 8 2.89 -4.55 -13.92
CA VAL A 8 3.76 -3.49 -13.41
C VAL A 8 4.51 -4.00 -12.20
N LEU A 9 5.81 -3.72 -12.16
CA LEU A 9 6.64 -3.96 -10.99
C LEU A 9 6.51 -2.76 -10.04
N LEU A 10 6.07 -3.02 -8.82
CA LEU A 10 5.98 -2.04 -7.75
C LEU A 10 7.11 -2.29 -6.75
N GLU A 11 7.99 -1.31 -6.61
CA GLU A 11 9.01 -1.28 -5.55
C GLU A 11 8.54 -0.33 -4.43
N CYS A 12 8.51 -0.82 -3.20
CA CYS A 12 8.10 -0.07 -2.02
C CYS A 12 8.74 -0.65 -0.75
N ASP A 13 8.72 0.08 0.36
CA ASP A 13 9.18 -0.44 1.64
C ASP A 13 8.24 -1.52 2.21
N SER A 14 8.71 -2.27 3.20
CA SER A 14 7.96 -3.38 3.78
C SER A 14 6.67 -2.94 4.47
N THR A 15 6.57 -1.70 4.97
CA THR A 15 5.37 -1.17 5.61
C THR A 15 4.30 -0.86 4.57
N VAL A 16 4.65 -0.11 3.53
CA VAL A 16 3.74 0.18 2.41
C VAL A 16 3.29 -1.10 1.73
N LYS A 17 4.19 -2.07 1.55
CA LYS A 17 3.84 -3.40 1.01
C LYS A 17 2.71 -4.07 1.81
N GLN A 18 2.73 -4.02 3.15
CA GLN A 18 1.65 -4.58 3.96
C GLN A 18 0.32 -3.87 3.72
N ILE A 19 0.34 -2.55 3.52
CA ILE A 19 -0.87 -1.78 3.17
C ILE A 19 -1.40 -2.24 1.80
N VAL A 20 -0.52 -2.36 0.79
CA VAL A 20 -0.87 -2.85 -0.55
C VAL A 20 -1.46 -4.26 -0.49
N LEU A 21 -0.88 -5.18 0.29
CA LEU A 21 -1.41 -6.53 0.47
C LEU A 21 -2.77 -6.55 1.17
N ASN A 22 -3.04 -5.60 2.08
CA ASN A 22 -4.35 -5.44 2.68
C ASN A 22 -5.39 -4.92 1.68
N LEU A 23 -5.02 -3.96 0.83
CA LEU A 23 -5.88 -3.50 -0.28
C LEU A 23 -6.16 -4.64 -1.28
N ASN A 24 -5.15 -5.48 -1.54
CA ASN A 24 -5.27 -6.62 -2.44
C ASN A 24 -6.35 -7.62 -1.99
N LYS A 25 -6.63 -7.76 -0.68
CA LYS A 25 -7.72 -8.62 -0.19
C LYS A 25 -9.09 -8.25 -0.74
N ARG A 26 -9.27 -6.98 -1.14
CA ARG A 26 -10.52 -6.45 -1.73
C ARG A 26 -10.46 -6.37 -3.26
N GLY A 27 -9.29 -6.05 -3.82
CA GLY A 27 -9.13 -5.76 -5.25
C GLY A 27 -8.53 -6.89 -6.11
N ASN A 28 -7.89 -7.89 -5.50
CA ASN A 28 -7.23 -9.03 -6.15
C ASN A 28 -6.40 -8.66 -7.40
N PHE A 29 -5.49 -7.69 -7.25
CA PHE A 29 -4.68 -7.11 -8.33
C PHE A 29 -3.19 -7.48 -8.24
N VAL A 30 -2.74 -8.09 -7.14
CA VAL A 30 -1.36 -8.60 -7.01
C VAL A 30 -1.27 -9.93 -7.76
N ILE A 31 -0.40 -9.96 -8.76
CA ILE A 31 -0.13 -11.14 -9.59
C ILE A 31 0.87 -12.05 -8.86
N GLU A 32 1.94 -11.47 -8.32
CA GLU A 32 3.01 -12.22 -7.64
C GLU A 32 3.72 -11.37 -6.59
N ASP A 33 4.12 -11.99 -5.47
CA ASP A 33 4.98 -11.40 -4.45
C ASP A 33 6.43 -11.79 -4.75
N LEU A 34 7.28 -10.79 -5.01
CA LEU A 34 8.65 -10.98 -5.48
C LEU A 34 9.71 -10.76 -4.39
N GLY A 35 9.32 -10.83 -3.11
CA GLY A 35 10.22 -10.66 -1.98
C GLY A 35 9.87 -9.43 -1.14
N GLU A 36 10.77 -8.98 -0.27
CA GLU A 36 10.40 -8.03 0.79
C GLU A 36 9.89 -6.67 0.30
N THR A 37 10.46 -6.15 -0.79
CA THR A 37 10.20 -4.77 -1.26
C THR A 37 9.52 -4.70 -2.63
N HIS A 38 9.24 -5.86 -3.25
CA HIS A 38 8.76 -5.91 -4.63
C HIS A 38 7.46 -6.69 -4.76
N LEU A 39 6.50 -6.11 -5.47
CA LEU A 39 5.25 -6.75 -5.86
C LEU A 39 5.07 -6.64 -7.37
N PHE A 40 4.57 -7.70 -8.01
CA PHE A 40 4.12 -7.67 -9.38
C PHE A 40 2.61 -7.54 -9.41
N ILE A 41 2.11 -6.45 -10.01
CA ILE A 41 0.69 -6.07 -9.96
C ILE A 41 0.09 -5.88 -11.36
N GLU A 42 -1.23 -5.91 -11.43
CA GLU A 42 -1.97 -5.59 -12.65
C GLU A 42 -1.86 -4.10 -13.00
N ALA A 43 -1.57 -3.81 -14.28
CA ALA A 43 -1.37 -2.43 -14.74
C ALA A 43 -2.62 -1.55 -14.63
N SER A 44 -3.82 -2.13 -14.68
CA SER A 44 -5.10 -1.42 -14.58
C SER A 44 -5.33 -0.82 -13.18
N TRP A 45 -4.68 -1.37 -12.15
CA TRP A 45 -4.89 -0.99 -10.76
C TRP A 45 -3.94 0.10 -10.27
N VAL A 46 -2.95 0.51 -11.06
CA VAL A 46 -1.89 1.44 -10.62
C VAL A 46 -2.46 2.78 -10.13
N ASP A 47 -3.40 3.37 -10.88
CA ASP A 47 -3.96 4.68 -10.53
C ASP A 47 -4.85 4.59 -9.29
N GLN A 48 -5.66 3.53 -9.18
CA GLN A 48 -6.48 3.29 -7.99
C GLN A 48 -5.61 2.99 -6.76
N LEU A 49 -4.52 2.23 -6.93
CA LEU A 49 -3.58 1.93 -5.85
C LEU A 49 -2.95 3.19 -5.28
N LYS A 50 -2.51 4.11 -6.14
CA LYS A 50 -1.95 5.40 -5.72
C LYS A 50 -2.97 6.20 -4.91
N TYR A 51 -4.20 6.32 -5.42
CA TYR A 51 -5.27 7.06 -4.73
C TYR A 51 -5.59 6.47 -3.35
N GLU A 52 -5.72 5.15 -3.23
CA GLU A 52 -6.01 4.50 -1.94
C GLU A 52 -4.83 4.59 -0.98
N LEU A 53 -3.59 4.47 -1.47
CA LEU A 53 -2.39 4.65 -0.64
C LEU A 53 -2.29 6.06 -0.10
N ASP A 54 -2.44 7.09 -0.94
CA ASP A 54 -2.42 8.49 -0.53
C ASP A 54 -3.47 8.75 0.55
N LYS A 55 -4.70 8.26 0.33
CA LYS A 55 -5.79 8.37 1.32
C LYS A 55 -5.45 7.73 2.66
N ILE A 56 -4.90 6.51 2.66
CA ILE A 56 -4.55 5.79 3.89
C ILE A 56 -3.40 6.47 4.63
N LEU A 57 -2.39 6.96 3.90
CA LEU A 57 -1.25 7.65 4.49
C LEU A 57 -1.67 9.00 5.08
N ASP A 58 -2.57 9.72 4.40
CA ASP A 58 -3.14 10.96 4.91
C ASP A 58 -3.95 10.71 6.19
N GLU A 59 -4.91 9.77 6.18
CA GLU A 59 -5.73 9.42 7.35
C GLU A 59 -4.88 9.07 8.58
N ASN A 60 -3.79 8.33 8.39
CA ASN A 60 -2.89 7.94 9.49
C ASN A 60 -1.95 9.07 9.96
N SER A 61 -1.65 10.04 9.09
CA SER A 61 -0.81 11.19 9.45
C SER A 61 -1.51 12.13 10.43
N TYR A 62 -2.85 12.16 10.44
CA TYR A 62 -3.62 12.96 11.40
C TYR A 62 -3.53 12.43 12.83
N THR A 63 -3.46 11.11 13.03
CA THR A 63 -3.48 10.47 14.37
C THR A 63 -2.29 10.88 15.23
N ILE A 64 -1.11 11.09 14.63
CA ILE A 64 0.12 11.47 15.38
C ILE A 64 0.02 12.90 15.94
N SER A 65 -0.80 13.78 15.34
CA SER A 65 -0.88 15.19 15.72
C SER A 65 -1.92 15.51 16.81
N VAL A 66 -2.84 14.59 17.11
CA VAL A 66 -3.95 14.83 18.06
C VAL A 66 -3.68 14.32 19.48
N GLU A 67 -2.71 13.43 19.70
CA GLU A 67 -2.45 12.87 21.04
C GLU A 67 -1.53 13.72 21.93
N GLU A 68 -0.92 14.80 21.44
CA GLU A 68 -0.02 15.65 22.25
C GLU A 68 -0.71 16.76 23.06
N LYS A 69 -2.06 16.87 23.06
CA LYS A 69 -2.75 17.99 23.73
C LYS A 69 -3.54 17.68 25.01
N GLU A 70 -3.56 16.45 25.53
CA GLU A 70 -4.38 16.12 26.73
C GLU A 70 -3.63 15.82 28.04
N SER A 71 -2.30 16.03 28.14
CA SER A 71 -1.54 15.69 29.37
C SER A 71 -1.02 16.85 30.20
N LYS A 72 -1.46 18.11 30.00
CA LYS A 72 -1.10 19.24 30.89
C LYS A 72 -2.29 20.15 31.22
N LYS A 73 -3.33 19.60 31.83
CA LYS A 73 -4.22 20.37 32.70
C LYS A 73 -4.88 19.45 33.73
N ASN A 74 -4.23 19.31 34.88
CA ASN A 74 -4.83 19.38 36.22
C ASN A 74 -3.73 19.20 37.28
#